data_AF-A0A7V1FAR8-F1
#
_entry.id   AF-A0A7V1FAR8-F1
#
_cell.length_a   1.000
_cell.length_b   1.000
_cell.length_c   1.000
_cell.angle_alpha   90.00
_cell.angle_beta   90.00
_cell.angle_gamma   90.00
#
_symmetry.space_group_name_H-M   'P 1'
#
loop_
_entity.id
_entity.type
_entity.pdbx_description
1 polymer ?
#
loop_
_entity_poly.entity_id
_entity_poly.type
_entity_poly.pdbx_seq_one_letter_code
_entity_poly.pdbx_strand_id
1 'polypeptide(L)' 'MSVSANITEAFGRNSTKEKIHFYYISRGSAFKTMSHLEYATRVGYISRKISEE' A
#
# COMPACT_ATOMS: atom_id res chain seq x y z
N MET A 1 -8.17 1.32 -4.29
CA MET A 1 -7.24 0.92 -5.37
C MET A 1 -6.12 1.96 -5.55
N SER A 2 -5.34 2.29 -4.51
CA SER A 2 -4.28 3.33 -4.60
C SER A 2 -2.89 2.76 -4.91
N VAL A 3 -2.52 1.63 -4.29
CA VAL A 3 -1.18 1.01 -4.43
C VAL A 3 -0.94 0.56 -5.88
N SER A 4 -1.82 -0.27 -6.43
CA SER A 4 -1.71 -0.79 -7.80
C SER A 4 -1.81 0.30 -8.88
N ALA A 5 -2.67 1.31 -8.67
CA ALA A 5 -2.81 2.43 -9.60
C ALA A 5 -1.50 3.23 -9.72
N ASN A 6 -0.86 3.57 -8.60
CA ASN A 6 0.40 4.31 -8.62
C ASN A 6 1.57 3.47 -9.16
N ILE A 7 1.57 2.15 -8.98
CA ILE A 7 2.56 1.27 -9.63
C ILE A 7 2.36 1.30 -11.14
N THR A 8 1.13 1.12 -11.62
CA THR A 8 0.80 1.15 -13.05
C THR A 8 1.18 2.50 -13.67
N GLU A 9 0.87 3.59 -12.97
CA GLU A 9 1.23 4.94 -13.39
C GLU A 9 2.76 5.10 -13.52
N ALA A 10 3.53 4.61 -12.55
CA ALA A 10 5.00 4.60 -12.63
C ALA A 10 5.53 3.80 -13.82
N PHE A 11 4.92 2.64 -14.13
CA PHE A 11 5.31 1.84 -15.30
C PHE A 11 5.19 2.65 -16.60
N GLY A 12 4.14 3.46 -16.75
CA GLY A 12 3.92 4.33 -17.90
C GLY A 12 4.80 5.59 -18.01
N ARG A 13 5.60 5.93 -16.98
CA ARG A 13 6.49 7.11 -17.02
C ARG A 13 7.81 6.83 -17.72
N ASN A 14 8.35 7.85 -18.39
CA ASN A 14 9.62 7.76 -19.12
C ASN A 14 10.84 8.11 -18.28
N SER A 15 10.72 8.99 -17.29
CA SER A 15 11.86 9.38 -16.46
C SER A 15 11.97 8.58 -15.17
N THR A 16 13.19 8.25 -14.76
CA THR A 16 13.47 7.60 -13.48
C THR A 16 12.94 8.41 -12.30
N LYS A 17 13.03 9.75 -12.37
CA LYS A 17 12.55 10.65 -11.33
C LYS A 17 11.04 10.50 -11.10
N GLU A 18 10.25 10.46 -12.16
CA GLU A 18 8.80 10.28 -12.06
C GLU A 18 8.44 8.88 -11.56
N LYS A 19 9.13 7.84 -12.05
CA LYS A 19 8.94 6.46 -11.56
C LYS A 19 9.11 6.40 -10.04
N ILE A 20 10.23 6.95 -9.54
CA ILE A 20 10.54 7.00 -8.11
C ILE A 20 9.44 7.74 -7.34
N HIS A 21 8.97 8.89 -7.85
CA HIS A 21 7.89 9.66 -7.23
C HIS A 21 6.61 8.83 -7.04
N PHE A 22 6.13 8.16 -8.10
CA PHE A 22 4.93 7.33 -8.03
C PHE A 22 5.13 6.07 -7.16
N TYR A 23 6.32 5.48 -7.14
CA TYR A 23 6.63 4.40 -6.21
C TYR A 23 6.60 4.85 -4.74
N TYR A 24 7.05 6.06 -4.42
CA TYR A 24 6.91 6.60 -3.06
C TYR A 24 5.43 6.82 -2.68
N ILE A 25 4.60 7.29 -3.61
CA ILE A 25 3.15 7.44 -3.38
C ILE A 25 2.51 6.07 -3.12
N SER A 26 2.87 5.06 -3.93
CA SER A 26 2.41 3.68 -3.75
C SER A 26 2.80 3.12 -2.37
N ARG A 27 4.08 3.29 -1.99
CA ARG A 27 4.59 2.86 -0.68
C ARG A 27 3.88 3.55 0.48
N GLY A 28 3.64 4.86 0.38
CA GLY A 28 2.87 5.61 1.38
C GLY A 28 1.42 5.11 1.49
N SER A 29 0.81 4.71 0.37
CA SER A 29 -0.53 4.11 0.37
C SER A 29 -0.54 2.74 1.06
N ALA A 30 0.46 1.90 0.83
CA ALA A 30 0.59 0.60 1.49
C ALA A 30 0.76 0.75 3.01
N PHE A 31 1.61 1.67 3.47
CA PHE A 31 1.79 1.91 4.91
C PHE A 31 0.54 2.44 5.59
N LYS A 32 -0.24 3.30 4.93
CA LYS A 32 -1.55 3.71 5.45
C LYS A 32 -2.48 2.51 5.61
N THR A 33 -2.57 1.64 4.60
CA THR A 33 -3.39 0.42 4.69
C THR A 33 -2.93 -0.50 5.82
N MET A 34 -1.62 -0.70 5.99
CA MET A 34 -1.07 -1.49 7.09
C MET A 34 -1.42 -0.89 8.45
N SER A 35 -1.26 0.42 8.62
CA SER A 35 -1.62 1.13 9.85
C SER A 35 -3.11 1.00 10.17
N HIS A 36 -3.98 1.15 9.17
CA HIS A 36 -5.42 0.94 9.35
C HIS A 36 -5.76 -0.50 9.69
N LEU A 37 -5.12 -1.49 9.05
CA LEU A 37 -5.31 -2.90 9.34
C LEU A 37 -4.88 -3.25 10.76
N GLU A 38 -3.73 -2.75 11.19
CA GLU A 38 -3.23 -2.91 12.56
C GLU A 38 -4.21 -2.30 13.56
N TYR A 39 -4.62 -1.05 13.35
CA TYR A 39 -5.59 -0.37 14.20
C TYR A 39 -6.92 -1.14 14.26
N ALA A 40 -7.49 -1.50 13.12
CA ALA A 40 -8.74 -2.25 13.03
C ALA A 40 -8.66 -3.61 13.74
N THR A 41 -7.50 -4.27 13.69
CA THR A 41 -7.26 -5.49 14.46
C THR A 41 -7.24 -5.21 15.96
N ARG A 42 -6.55 -4.16 16.40
CA ARG A 42 -6.41 -3.80 17.83
C ARG A 42 -7.75 -3.41 18.47
N VAL A 43 -8.65 -2.78 17.73
CA VAL A 43 -9.98 -2.39 18.22
C VAL A 43 -11.06 -3.45 17.96
N GLY A 44 -10.68 -4.62 17.43
CA GLY A 44 -11.60 -5.74 17.24
C GLY A 44 -12.52 -5.64 16.02
N TYR A 45 -12.30 -4.71 15.09
CA TYR A 45 -13.03 -4.65 13.82
C TYR A 45 -12.63 -5.77 12.86
N ILE A 46 -11.39 -6.28 12.96
CA ILE A 46 -10.88 -7.39 12.16
C ILE A 46 -10.36 -8.47 13.10
N SER A 47 -10.86 -9.70 12.95
CA SER A 47 -10.36 -10.85 13.69
C SER A 47 -9.00 -11.27 13.14
N ARG A 48 -8.02 -11.46 14.02
CA ARG A 48 -6.72 -12.03 13.66
C ARG A 48 -6.89 -13.55 13.45
N LYS A 49 -7.33 -13.96 12.26
CA LYS A 49 -7.12 -15.34 11.83
C LYS A 49 -5.63 -15.47 11.48
N ILE A 50 -4.88 -16.12 12.37
CA ILE A 50 -3.54 -16.59 12.06
C ILE A 50 -3.75 -17.76 11.10
N SER A 51 -3.51 -17.57 9.81
CA SER A 51 -3.31 -18.69 8.89
C SER A 51 -1.87 -19.14 9.07
N GLU A 52 -1.68 -20.23 9.81
CA GLU A 52 -0.44 -21.00 9.77
C GLU A 52 -0.40 -21.73 8.42
N GLU A 53 0.55 -21.34 7.57
CA GLU A 53 1.08 -22.13 6.45
C GLU A 53 2.61 -21.99 6.43
#